data_AF-A0AA40GWW1-F1
#
_entry.id   AF-A0AA40GWW1-F1
#
_cell.length_a   1.000
_cell.length_b   1.000
_cell.length_c   1.000
_cell.angle_alpha   90.00
_cell.angle_beta   90.00
_cell.angle_gamma   90.00
#
_symmetry.space_group_name_H-M   'P 1'
#
loop_
_entity.id
_entity.type
_entity.pdbx_description
1 polymer ?
#
loop_
_entity_poly.entity_id
_entity_poly.type
_entity_poly.pdbx_seq_one_letter_code
_entity_poly.pdbx_strand_id
1 'polypeptide(L)'
;CAIDEHQCGSGDCIPSHNLCDNLPQCEDGSDEAKCMRLLNGSLSTEGLVQARIGKTWHLACADDWNEQISDSICQRLGLGDANMSSTVLFTEDGPFVNITEAANHSLIFTKRWSNKTCYIPLKICNLFCFGLVWVFLACGKHLVTQNNGTRIVGGSDARREAWPWIVSLHFNSRPVCGASLVSDEWLVTAAHCVYGRQLKPSQWKAVLGLYDQSDMTQPSTVVRNINQIVINPHYMKRTKDSDIALMHLQYKVQYTDCMQPICLPERNQQFLPGINCSIAGWGSI
;
A
#
# COMPACT_ATOMS: atom_id res chain seq x y z
N CYS A 1 4.37 38.43 -18.49
CA CYS A 1 3.01 38.08 -18.95
C CYS A 1 1.98 38.97 -18.25
N ALA A 2 0.86 39.23 -18.92
CA ALA A 2 -0.27 39.99 -18.40
C ALA A 2 -1.01 39.26 -17.26
N ILE A 3 -1.96 39.94 -16.60
CA ILE A 3 -2.71 39.42 -15.44
C ILE A 3 -3.53 38.17 -15.80
N ASP A 4 -3.93 38.02 -17.06
CA ASP A 4 -4.70 36.92 -17.63
C ASP A 4 -3.84 35.93 -18.44
N GLU A 5 -2.52 36.00 -18.33
CA GLU A 5 -1.59 35.09 -18.99
C GLU A 5 -0.84 34.20 -17.98
N HIS A 6 -0.38 33.04 -18.44
CA HIS A 6 0.53 32.14 -17.76
C HIS A 6 1.90 32.21 -18.44
N GLN A 7 2.97 32.16 -17.64
CA GLN A 7 4.34 32.14 -18.14
C GLN A 7 4.84 30.70 -18.21
N CYS A 8 5.14 30.23 -19.42
CA CYS A 8 5.79 28.94 -19.68
C CYS A 8 7.16 28.89 -19.00
N GLY A 9 7.67 27.67 -18.75
CA GLY A 9 9.04 27.47 -18.28
C GLY A 9 10.11 27.93 -19.28
N SER A 10 9.78 27.94 -20.58
CA SER A 10 10.58 28.53 -21.67
C SER A 10 10.68 30.07 -21.59
N GLY A 11 9.76 30.71 -20.87
CA GLY A 11 9.66 32.17 -20.74
C GLY A 11 8.54 32.81 -21.57
N ASP A 12 7.89 32.07 -22.47
CA ASP A 12 6.76 32.53 -23.29
C ASP A 12 5.49 32.74 -22.46
N CYS A 13 4.57 33.56 -22.98
CA CYS A 13 3.31 33.88 -22.32
C CYS A 13 2.14 33.32 -23.12
N ILE A 14 1.30 32.50 -22.48
CA ILE A 14 0.06 31.98 -23.07
C ILE A 14 -1.17 32.49 -22.30
N PRO A 15 -2.35 32.60 -22.94
CA PRO A 15 -3.58 32.92 -22.24
C PRO A 15 -3.92 31.90 -21.14
N SER A 16 -4.43 32.37 -19.99
CA SER A 16 -4.70 31.48 -18.84
C SER A 16 -5.79 30.43 -19.09
N HIS A 17 -6.61 30.58 -20.13
CA HIS A 17 -7.62 29.59 -20.49
C HIS A 17 -7.02 28.37 -21.20
N ASN A 18 -5.81 28.49 -21.73
CA ASN A 18 -5.05 27.41 -22.34
C ASN A 18 -4.28 26.58 -21.29
N LEU A 19 -4.29 26.98 -20.02
CA LEU A 19 -3.62 26.22 -18.98
C LEU A 19 -4.44 24.99 -18.60
N CYS A 20 -3.85 23.79 -18.74
CA CYS A 20 -4.46 22.51 -18.40
C CYS A 20 -5.64 22.12 -19.31
N ASP A 21 -5.52 22.40 -20.61
CA ASP A 21 -6.53 22.12 -21.62
C ASP A 21 -6.24 20.84 -22.45
N ASN A 22 -5.22 20.07 -22.06
CA ASN A 22 -4.69 18.89 -22.76
C ASN A 22 -4.08 19.17 -24.14
N LEU A 23 -3.78 20.43 -24.46
CA LEU A 23 -3.03 20.81 -25.66
C LEU A 23 -1.76 21.55 -25.23
N PRO A 24 -0.55 21.10 -25.64
CA PRO A 24 0.66 21.84 -25.32
C PRO A 24 0.75 23.09 -26.21
N GLN A 25 0.62 24.28 -25.63
CA GLN A 25 0.90 25.56 -26.28
C GLN A 25 2.29 26.09 -25.92
N CYS A 26 2.81 25.76 -24.73
CA CYS A 26 4.20 26.02 -24.40
C CYS A 26 5.13 25.03 -25.13
N GLU A 27 6.26 25.50 -25.68
CA GLU A 27 7.24 24.62 -26.35
C GLU A 27 7.80 23.52 -25.41
N ASP A 28 7.87 23.81 -24.11
CA ASP A 28 8.33 22.89 -23.08
C ASP A 28 7.19 22.06 -22.44
N GLY A 29 5.93 22.24 -22.88
CA GLY A 29 4.75 21.59 -22.33
C GLY A 29 4.47 21.94 -20.85
N SER A 30 5.02 23.05 -20.36
CA SER A 30 4.90 23.46 -18.96
C SER A 30 3.50 23.88 -18.54
N ASP A 31 2.69 24.30 -19.49
CA ASP A 31 1.26 24.59 -19.36
C ASP A 31 0.43 23.38 -18.96
N GLU A 32 0.80 22.20 -19.46
CA GLU A 32 0.16 20.93 -19.13
C GLU A 32 0.86 20.19 -17.97
N ALA A 33 2.03 20.68 -17.55
CA ALA A 33 2.76 20.14 -16.42
C ALA A 33 2.17 20.67 -15.09
N LYS A 34 1.72 19.75 -14.22
CA LYS A 34 1.19 20.03 -12.85
C LYS A 34 -0.23 20.61 -12.81
N CYS A 35 -1.11 20.08 -13.64
CA CYS A 35 -2.55 20.39 -13.59
C CYS A 35 -3.29 19.79 -12.40
N MET A 36 -2.64 18.92 -11.62
CA MET A 36 -3.22 18.25 -10.46
C MET A 36 -2.26 18.25 -9.27
N ARG A 37 -2.82 18.19 -8.06
CA ARG A 37 -2.06 18.01 -6.81
C ARG A 37 -2.90 17.35 -5.73
N LEU A 38 -2.21 16.83 -4.70
CA LEU A 38 -2.81 16.31 -3.47
C LEU A 38 -2.67 17.35 -2.35
N LEU A 39 -3.74 17.58 -1.58
CA LEU A 39 -3.79 18.53 -0.47
C LEU A 39 -4.09 17.79 0.85
N ASN A 40 -3.48 18.23 1.96
CA ASN A 40 -3.73 17.70 3.31
C ASN A 40 -3.46 16.19 3.48
N GLY A 41 -2.52 15.63 2.73
CA GLY A 41 -1.97 14.31 3.01
C GLY A 41 -0.91 14.35 4.11
N SER A 42 -0.82 13.28 4.91
CA SER A 42 0.28 13.07 5.85
C SER A 42 1.58 12.71 5.11
N LEU A 43 1.45 12.20 3.88
CA LEU A 43 2.52 11.86 2.96
C LEU A 43 2.34 12.64 1.65
N SER A 44 3.42 12.82 0.88
CA SER A 44 3.36 13.47 -0.44
C SER A 44 2.58 12.68 -1.50
N THR A 45 2.16 11.46 -1.17
CA THR A 45 1.48 10.51 -2.06
C THR A 45 0.02 10.28 -1.68
N GLU A 46 -0.47 10.95 -0.65
CA GLU A 46 -1.87 10.88 -0.22
C GLU A 46 -2.46 12.28 -0.13
N GLY A 47 -3.79 12.40 -0.19
CA GLY A 47 -4.49 13.64 0.08
C GLY A 47 -5.70 13.88 -0.80
N LEU A 48 -6.37 15.00 -0.55
CA LEU A 48 -7.51 15.47 -1.31
C LEU A 48 -7.06 15.90 -2.71
N VAL A 49 -7.70 15.37 -3.74
CA VAL A 49 -7.35 15.68 -5.12
C VAL A 49 -7.83 17.10 -5.48
N GLN A 50 -6.90 17.91 -5.98
CA GLN A 50 -7.20 19.20 -6.59
C GLN A 50 -6.77 19.21 -8.05
N ALA A 51 -7.67 19.67 -8.92
CA ALA A 51 -7.37 19.97 -10.31
C ALA A 51 -7.33 21.48 -10.52
N ARG A 52 -6.45 21.92 -11.42
CA ARG A 52 -6.31 23.32 -11.80
C ARG A 52 -7.11 23.56 -13.05
N ILE A 53 -7.94 24.61 -13.04
CA ILE A 53 -8.66 25.04 -14.24
C ILE A 53 -8.49 26.55 -14.40
N GLY A 54 -7.60 26.95 -15.31
CA GLY A 54 -7.08 28.31 -15.36
C GLY A 54 -6.22 28.64 -14.13
N LYS A 55 -6.41 29.80 -13.50
CA LYS A 55 -5.60 30.19 -12.34
C LYS A 55 -6.08 29.62 -10.99
N THR A 56 -7.25 28.99 -10.94
CA THR A 56 -7.89 28.53 -9.69
C THR A 56 -7.76 27.02 -9.51
N TRP A 57 -7.58 26.60 -8.24
CA TRP A 57 -7.60 25.20 -7.84
C TRP A 57 -9.00 24.81 -7.39
N HIS A 58 -9.47 23.66 -7.87
CA HIS A 58 -10.78 23.10 -7.58
C HIS A 58 -10.64 21.74 -6.89
N LEU A 59 -11.45 21.47 -5.87
CA LEU A 59 -11.50 20.17 -5.19
C LEU A 59 -12.34 19.16 -6.00
N ALA A 60 -11.84 17.93 -6.13
CA ALA A 60 -12.51 16.90 -6.91
C ALA A 60 -13.67 16.22 -6.16
N CYS A 61 -14.87 16.20 -6.74
CA CYS A 61 -16.00 15.44 -6.20
C CYS A 61 -15.85 13.95 -6.47
N ALA A 62 -16.36 13.10 -5.57
CA ALA A 62 -16.37 11.65 -5.74
C ALA A 62 -17.61 11.11 -6.48
N ASP A 63 -18.44 11.98 -7.07
CA ASP A 63 -19.74 11.64 -7.66
C ASP A 63 -19.64 10.52 -8.73
N ASP A 64 -18.71 10.69 -9.69
CA ASP A 64 -18.48 9.77 -10.81
C ASP A 64 -17.15 9.02 -10.67
N TRP A 65 -16.64 8.90 -9.45
CA TRP A 65 -15.29 8.41 -9.19
C TRP A 65 -15.21 6.88 -9.32
N ASN A 66 -14.23 6.40 -10.08
CA ASN A 66 -13.96 4.98 -10.25
C ASN A 66 -12.45 4.68 -10.08
N GLU A 67 -12.09 3.39 -10.07
CA GLU A 67 -10.70 2.96 -9.92
C GLU A 67 -9.81 3.47 -11.06
N GLN A 68 -10.33 3.53 -12.29
CA GLN A 68 -9.58 3.98 -13.47
C GLN A 68 -9.20 5.48 -13.39
N ILE A 69 -10.11 6.33 -12.93
CA ILE A 69 -9.85 7.74 -12.64
C ILE A 69 -8.77 7.87 -11.57
N SER A 70 -8.81 7.01 -10.55
CA SER A 70 -7.81 6.97 -9.49
C SER A 70 -6.42 6.69 -10.08
N ASP A 71 -6.30 5.64 -10.90
CA ASP A 71 -5.04 5.24 -11.55
C ASP A 71 -4.52 6.33 -12.50
N SER A 72 -5.38 6.85 -13.38
CA SER A 72 -5.04 7.90 -14.35
C SER A 72 -4.56 9.19 -13.67
N ILE A 73 -5.09 9.53 -12.49
CA ILE A 73 -4.61 10.67 -11.70
C ILE A 73 -3.24 10.39 -11.10
N CYS A 74 -3.05 9.23 -10.49
CA CYS A 74 -1.78 8.85 -9.91
C CYS A 74 -0.66 8.80 -10.96
N GLN A 75 -0.96 8.29 -12.16
CA GLN A 75 0.00 8.22 -13.25
C GLN A 75 0.41 9.62 -13.71
N ARG A 76 -0.55 10.54 -13.86
CA ARG A 76 -0.27 11.95 -14.20
C ARG A 76 0.49 12.72 -13.13
N LEU A 77 0.33 12.35 -11.86
CA LEU A 77 1.12 12.92 -10.78
C LEU A 77 2.57 12.36 -10.73
N GLY A 78 2.90 11.39 -11.60
CA GLY A 78 4.18 10.67 -11.52
C GLY A 78 4.24 9.73 -10.31
N LEU A 79 3.07 9.40 -9.75
CA LEU A 79 2.89 8.63 -8.55
C LEU A 79 2.36 7.21 -8.86
N GLY A 80 2.63 6.63 -10.03
CA GLY A 80 2.21 5.26 -10.34
C GLY A 80 0.68 5.08 -10.34
N ASP A 81 0.17 3.98 -9.83
CA ASP A 81 -1.28 3.67 -9.82
C ASP A 81 -1.94 4.03 -8.47
N ALA A 82 -3.26 4.01 -8.39
CA ALA A 82 -3.98 4.25 -7.14
C ALA A 82 -4.05 2.99 -6.29
N ASN A 83 -3.73 3.12 -5.00
CA ASN A 83 -3.83 2.02 -4.04
C ASN A 83 -5.21 1.96 -3.38
N MET A 84 -5.75 3.12 -3.01
CA MET A 84 -7.05 3.24 -2.36
C MET A 84 -7.63 4.64 -2.61
N SER A 85 -8.90 4.70 -2.99
CA SER A 85 -9.69 5.92 -2.99
C SER A 85 -10.66 5.87 -1.81
N SER A 86 -10.56 6.82 -0.91
CA SER A 86 -11.51 6.96 0.21
C SER A 86 -12.31 8.23 0.02
N THR A 87 -13.56 8.21 0.44
CA THR A 87 -14.40 9.41 0.37
C THR A 87 -14.46 10.08 1.73
N VAL A 88 -14.06 11.34 1.80
CA VAL A 88 -14.07 12.15 3.01
C VAL A 88 -15.27 13.10 2.97
N LEU A 89 -15.96 13.21 4.10
CA LEU A 89 -17.00 14.22 4.31
C LEU A 89 -16.36 15.60 4.44
N PHE A 90 -16.69 16.49 3.50
CA PHE A 90 -16.17 17.86 3.49
C PHE A 90 -17.33 18.84 3.67
N THR A 91 -17.18 19.74 4.64
CA THR A 91 -18.25 20.62 5.10
C THR A 91 -18.04 22.10 4.75
N GLU A 92 -16.95 22.43 4.04
CA GLU A 92 -16.66 23.80 3.62
C GLU A 92 -17.07 24.05 2.17
N ASP A 93 -17.51 25.29 1.89
CA ASP A 93 -17.82 25.75 0.54
C ASP A 93 -16.53 26.03 -0.24
N GLY A 94 -16.45 25.49 -1.46
CA GLY A 94 -15.28 25.67 -2.30
C GLY A 94 -15.57 25.53 -3.79
N PRO A 95 -14.64 25.95 -4.65
CA PRO A 95 -14.71 25.65 -6.07
C PRO A 95 -14.52 24.14 -6.29
N PHE A 96 -15.54 23.46 -6.82
CA PHE A 96 -15.51 22.02 -7.08
C PHE A 96 -15.31 21.70 -8.57
N VAL A 97 -14.82 20.49 -8.85
CA VAL A 97 -14.65 19.92 -10.20
C VAL A 97 -15.12 18.48 -10.23
N ASN A 98 -15.83 18.10 -11.29
CA ASN A 98 -16.03 16.69 -11.63
C ASN A 98 -14.92 16.25 -12.60
N ILE A 99 -14.30 15.12 -12.28
CA ILE A 99 -13.27 14.50 -13.10
C ILE A 99 -13.89 13.26 -13.75
N THR A 100 -13.83 13.20 -15.08
CA THR A 100 -14.24 12.02 -15.84
C THR A 100 -13.12 11.58 -16.76
N GLU A 101 -13.10 10.30 -17.11
CA GLU A 101 -12.13 9.75 -18.05
C GLU A 101 -12.78 9.58 -19.43
N ALA A 102 -12.14 10.12 -20.46
CA ALA A 102 -12.53 9.91 -21.85
C ALA A 102 -12.04 8.56 -22.39
N ALA A 103 -12.61 8.10 -23.50
CA ALA A 103 -12.27 6.81 -24.12
C ALA A 103 -10.78 6.65 -24.53
N ASN A 104 -10.03 7.75 -24.58
CA ASN A 104 -8.59 7.79 -24.86
C ASN A 104 -7.73 7.90 -23.58
N HIS A 105 -8.28 7.59 -22.40
CA HIS A 105 -7.62 7.74 -21.09
C HIS A 105 -7.21 9.17 -20.72
N SER A 106 -7.76 10.20 -21.39
CA SER A 106 -7.56 11.59 -20.97
C SER A 106 -8.57 11.98 -19.89
N LEU A 107 -8.09 12.74 -18.91
CA LEU A 107 -8.95 13.27 -17.85
C LEU A 107 -9.61 14.56 -18.34
N ILE A 108 -10.93 14.62 -18.18
CA ILE A 108 -11.76 15.78 -18.49
C ILE A 108 -12.16 16.46 -17.17
N PHE A 109 -11.87 17.76 -17.07
CA PHE A 109 -12.21 18.57 -15.90
C PHE A 109 -13.44 19.43 -16.18
N THR A 110 -14.56 19.15 -15.53
CA THR A 110 -15.79 19.93 -15.68
C THR A 110 -15.99 20.83 -14.47
N LYS A 111 -15.89 22.16 -14.67
CA LYS A 111 -16.17 23.16 -13.61
C LYS A 111 -17.61 23.02 -13.14
N ARG A 112 -17.80 22.91 -11.82
CA ARG A 112 -19.14 23.00 -11.22
C ARG A 112 -19.39 24.42 -10.75
N TRP A 113 -20.35 25.09 -11.38
CA TRP A 113 -20.71 26.49 -11.06
C TRP A 113 -21.99 26.52 -10.23
N SER A 114 -21.96 27.23 -9.09
CA SER A 114 -23.09 27.55 -8.18
C SER A 114 -23.52 26.50 -7.14
N ASN A 115 -23.38 26.86 -5.85
CA ASN A 115 -24.07 26.39 -4.63
C ASN A 115 -24.64 24.95 -4.61
N LYS A 116 -23.90 23.98 -5.13
CA LYS A 116 -24.29 22.57 -5.09
C LYS A 116 -23.11 21.77 -4.58
N THR A 117 -23.18 21.47 -3.30
CA THR A 117 -22.54 20.33 -2.63
C THR A 117 -22.38 19.14 -3.58
N CYS A 118 -21.23 18.44 -3.54
CA CYS A 118 -21.15 17.08 -4.11
C CYS A 118 -22.35 16.28 -3.56
N TYR A 119 -23.00 15.46 -4.39
CA TYR A 119 -24.34 14.96 -4.05
C TYR A 119 -24.33 14.22 -2.70
N ILE A 120 -25.39 14.39 -1.90
CA ILE A 120 -25.45 13.86 -0.53
C ILE A 120 -25.22 12.33 -0.57
N PRO A 121 -24.24 11.81 0.19
CA PRO A 121 -23.33 12.53 1.09
C PRO A 121 -22.14 13.16 0.33
N LEU A 122 -21.79 14.41 0.68
CA LEU A 122 -20.60 15.16 0.23
C LEU A 122 -19.31 14.34 0.36
N LYS A 123 -19.01 13.57 -0.66
CA LYS A 123 -17.85 12.68 -0.72
C LYS A 123 -16.80 13.37 -1.59
N ILE A 124 -15.73 13.86 -0.98
CA ILE A 124 -14.52 14.30 -1.70
C ILE A 124 -13.57 13.11 -1.76
N CYS A 125 -12.90 12.91 -2.89
CA CYS A 125 -11.94 11.82 -3.01
C CYS A 125 -10.60 12.17 -2.34
N ASN A 126 -10.25 11.38 -1.32
CA ASN A 126 -8.91 11.29 -0.77
C ASN A 126 -8.23 10.09 -1.42
N LEU A 127 -7.19 10.39 -2.21
CA LEU A 127 -6.53 9.44 -3.06
C LEU A 127 -5.16 9.09 -2.48
N PHE A 128 -4.86 7.79 -2.45
CA PHE A 128 -3.54 7.28 -2.12
C PHE A 128 -2.89 6.76 -3.40
N CYS A 129 -1.93 7.51 -3.93
CA CYS A 129 -1.18 7.15 -5.13
C CYS A 129 0.11 6.41 -4.80
N PHE A 130 0.57 5.55 -5.70
CA PHE A 130 1.72 4.72 -5.47
C PHE A 130 3.08 5.41 -5.37
N GLY A 131 3.44 6.54 -5.97
CA GLY A 131 4.83 6.98 -6.06
C GLY A 131 5.73 5.97 -6.82
N LEU A 132 6.36 6.37 -7.92
CA LEU A 132 7.32 5.53 -8.68
C LEU A 132 8.59 5.07 -7.90
N VAL A 133 8.60 5.21 -6.58
CA VAL A 133 9.63 4.70 -5.65
C VAL A 133 9.13 3.49 -4.84
N TRP A 134 7.83 3.16 -4.88
CA TRP A 134 7.21 2.16 -3.98
C TRP A 134 6.43 1.05 -4.71
N VAL A 135 7.05 0.33 -5.65
CA VAL A 135 6.56 -0.99 -6.13
C VAL A 135 6.47 -2.06 -5.00
N PHE A 136 6.68 -1.70 -3.73
CA PHE A 136 6.92 -2.65 -2.63
C PHE A 136 5.95 -2.61 -1.43
N LEU A 137 4.73 -2.07 -1.51
CA LEU A 137 3.82 -2.11 -0.33
C LEU A 137 2.33 -2.41 -0.59
N ALA A 138 2.02 -3.27 -1.56
CA ALA A 138 0.79 -4.06 -1.42
C ALA A 138 1.03 -5.11 -0.33
N CYS A 139 0.27 -5.07 0.77
CA CYS A 139 0.31 -6.05 1.85
C CYS A 139 -1.03 -6.77 1.99
N GLY A 140 -1.05 -7.96 2.57
CA GLY A 140 -2.28 -8.67 2.96
C GLY A 140 -3.16 -9.13 1.79
N LYS A 141 -2.68 -9.10 0.55
CA LYS A 141 -3.41 -9.64 -0.61
C LYS A 141 -3.33 -11.16 -0.61
N HIS A 142 -4.48 -11.82 -0.45
CA HIS A 142 -4.61 -13.25 -0.74
C HIS A 142 -4.72 -13.44 -2.25
N LEU A 143 -3.70 -14.06 -2.85
CA LEU A 143 -3.67 -14.31 -4.30
C LEU A 143 -4.50 -15.53 -4.71
N VAL A 144 -4.95 -16.33 -3.74
CA VAL A 144 -5.78 -17.52 -3.94
C VAL A 144 -6.98 -17.50 -3.00
N THR A 145 -8.19 -17.52 -3.55
CA THR A 145 -9.42 -17.76 -2.77
C THR A 145 -9.44 -19.20 -2.28
N GLN A 146 -9.45 -19.40 -0.97
CA GLN A 146 -9.74 -20.72 -0.39
C GLN A 146 -11.22 -21.05 -0.64
N ASN A 147 -11.53 -22.17 -1.29
CA ASN A 147 -12.91 -22.63 -1.32
C ASN A 147 -13.28 -23.05 0.11
N ASN A 148 -14.25 -22.35 0.70
CA ASN A 148 -14.83 -22.66 2.00
C ASN A 148 -15.58 -24.00 1.94
N GLY A 149 -14.85 -25.10 2.01
CA GLY A 149 -15.37 -26.41 2.39
C GLY A 149 -15.55 -26.44 3.91
N THR A 150 -16.77 -26.71 4.36
CA THR A 150 -17.11 -26.83 5.77
C THR A 150 -16.37 -28.01 6.42
N ARG A 151 -15.48 -27.74 7.37
CA ARG A 151 -15.54 -28.20 8.78
C ARG A 151 -14.18 -28.05 9.48
N ILE A 152 -14.19 -27.29 10.58
CA ILE A 152 -13.09 -27.14 11.53
C ILE A 152 -13.17 -28.24 12.60
N VAL A 153 -12.12 -29.07 12.70
CA VAL A 153 -11.16 -29.18 13.83
C VAL A 153 -9.90 -29.91 13.33
N GLY A 154 -8.68 -29.44 13.61
CA GLY A 154 -7.43 -30.10 13.19
C GLY A 154 -6.80 -29.62 11.87
N GLY A 155 -7.19 -28.43 11.38
CA GLY A 155 -6.64 -27.82 10.17
C GLY A 155 -6.90 -28.61 8.88
N SER A 156 -6.48 -28.04 7.76
CA SER A 156 -6.41 -28.71 6.47
C SER A 156 -5.20 -28.17 5.74
N ASP A 157 -4.61 -28.96 4.83
CA ASP A 157 -3.54 -28.47 3.99
C ASP A 157 -3.99 -27.19 3.27
N ALA A 158 -3.22 -26.12 3.44
CA ALA A 158 -3.48 -24.87 2.75
C ALA A 158 -3.23 -25.08 1.26
N ARG A 159 -4.00 -24.43 0.38
CA ARG A 159 -3.57 -24.26 -1.01
C ARG A 159 -2.19 -23.58 -1.08
N ARG A 160 -1.40 -23.95 -2.09
CA ARG A 160 -0.17 -23.23 -2.46
C ARG A 160 -0.49 -21.74 -2.64
N GLU A 161 0.45 -20.88 -2.22
CA GLU A 161 0.33 -19.40 -2.26
C GLU A 161 -0.78 -18.78 -1.39
N ALA A 162 -1.55 -19.55 -0.63
CA ALA A 162 -2.64 -18.99 0.16
C ALA A 162 -2.19 -18.05 1.28
N TRP A 163 -0.97 -18.25 1.81
CA TRP A 163 -0.39 -17.50 2.92
C TRP A 163 1.02 -17.01 2.55
N PRO A 164 1.16 -16.05 1.61
CA PRO A 164 2.45 -15.67 1.03
C PRO A 164 3.39 -14.95 2.01
N TRP A 165 2.89 -14.52 3.18
CA TRP A 165 3.69 -13.93 4.25
C TRP A 165 4.25 -14.94 5.25
N ILE A 166 3.89 -16.23 5.15
CA ILE A 166 4.35 -17.23 6.11
C ILE A 166 5.83 -17.56 5.91
N VAL A 167 6.59 -17.56 6.99
CA VAL A 167 8.04 -17.80 6.98
C VAL A 167 8.38 -18.89 7.98
N SER A 168 9.19 -19.87 7.58
CA SER A 168 9.76 -20.86 8.49
C SER A 168 11.11 -20.36 9.02
N LEU A 169 11.24 -20.24 10.34
CA LEU A 169 12.48 -19.88 11.01
C LEU A 169 13.27 -21.13 11.38
N HIS A 170 14.47 -21.22 10.83
CA HIS A 170 15.40 -22.33 11.06
C HIS A 170 16.53 -21.88 11.98
N PHE A 171 16.80 -22.66 13.03
CA PHE A 171 17.94 -22.49 13.93
C PHE A 171 18.87 -23.69 13.79
N ASN A 172 20.14 -23.47 13.46
CA ASN A 172 21.10 -24.55 13.14
C ASN A 172 20.52 -25.56 12.13
N SER A 173 19.94 -25.04 11.05
CA SER A 173 19.33 -25.81 9.94
C SER A 173 18.09 -26.64 10.30
N ARG A 174 17.50 -26.47 11.49
CA ARG A 174 16.24 -27.13 11.87
C ARG A 174 15.10 -26.12 11.97
N PRO A 175 13.91 -26.42 11.43
CA PRO A 175 12.72 -25.57 11.62
C PRO A 175 12.34 -25.54 13.09
N VAL A 176 12.05 -24.35 13.62
CA VAL A 176 11.67 -24.24 15.05
C VAL A 176 10.51 -23.30 15.33
N CYS A 177 10.32 -22.24 14.54
CA CYS A 177 9.21 -21.32 14.72
C CYS A 177 8.71 -20.80 13.37
N GLY A 178 7.51 -20.21 13.37
CA GLY A 178 7.03 -19.39 12.28
C GLY A 178 7.40 -17.92 12.45
N ALA A 179 7.33 -17.17 11.36
CA ALA A 179 7.32 -15.72 11.34
C ALA A 179 6.38 -15.21 10.23
N SER A 180 6.12 -13.91 10.23
CA SER A 180 5.39 -13.23 9.17
C SER A 180 6.25 -12.18 8.51
N LEU A 181 6.30 -12.18 7.18
CA LEU A 181 6.93 -11.14 6.38
C LEU A 181 6.08 -9.86 6.47
N VAL A 182 6.67 -8.75 6.90
CA VAL A 182 5.96 -7.45 7.01
C VAL A 182 6.54 -6.37 6.09
N SER A 183 7.72 -6.61 5.52
CA SER A 183 8.31 -5.84 4.42
C SER A 183 9.30 -6.72 3.66
N ASP A 184 10.00 -6.18 2.68
CA ASP A 184 11.02 -6.89 1.89
C ASP A 184 12.27 -7.26 2.71
N GLU A 185 12.42 -6.74 3.93
CA GLU A 185 13.58 -6.99 4.79
C GLU A 185 13.25 -7.24 6.27
N TRP A 186 11.99 -7.16 6.67
CA TRP A 186 11.57 -7.35 8.07
C TRP A 186 10.58 -8.49 8.26
N LEU A 187 10.83 -9.27 9.31
CA LEU A 187 9.96 -10.31 9.82
C LEU A 187 9.47 -9.98 11.22
N VAL A 188 8.22 -10.33 11.53
CA VAL A 188 7.67 -10.36 12.89
C VAL A 188 7.59 -11.82 13.35
N THR A 189 8.05 -12.10 14.56
CA THR A 189 7.93 -13.41 15.22
C THR A 189 7.72 -13.21 16.73
N ALA A 190 7.61 -14.30 17.48
CA ALA A 190 7.48 -14.26 18.93
C ALA A 190 8.85 -14.11 19.60
N ALA A 191 8.92 -13.36 20.70
CA ALA A 191 10.14 -13.20 21.47
C ALA A 191 10.63 -14.54 22.05
N HIS A 192 9.72 -15.43 22.46
CA HIS A 192 10.07 -16.74 23.00
C HIS A 192 10.76 -17.65 21.98
N CYS A 193 10.58 -17.42 20.68
CA CYS A 193 11.25 -18.18 19.63
C CYS A 193 12.76 -17.93 19.62
N VAL A 194 13.16 -16.69 19.89
CA VAL A 194 14.55 -16.22 19.80
C VAL A 194 15.22 -16.09 21.17
N TYR A 195 14.44 -15.84 22.22
CA TYR A 195 14.95 -15.65 23.58
C TYR A 195 15.66 -16.90 24.10
N GLY A 196 16.89 -16.74 24.60
CA GLY A 196 17.70 -17.83 25.16
C GLY A 196 18.46 -18.67 24.12
N ARG A 197 18.26 -18.45 22.81
CA ARG A 197 18.96 -19.18 21.74
C ARG A 197 20.14 -18.40 21.19
N GLN A 198 21.03 -17.94 22.09
CA GLN A 198 22.22 -17.11 21.82
C GLN A 198 21.98 -16.17 20.64
N LEU A 199 21.55 -14.92 20.88
CA LEU A 199 21.23 -13.87 19.89
C LEU A 199 22.32 -13.65 18.82
N LYS A 200 22.56 -14.66 17.98
CA LYS A 200 23.62 -14.82 17.00
C LYS A 200 22.88 -14.97 15.69
N PRO A 201 22.67 -13.87 14.96
CA PRO A 201 21.97 -13.86 13.69
C PRO A 201 22.50 -14.93 12.71
N SER A 202 23.80 -15.25 12.76
CA SER A 202 24.45 -16.26 11.93
C SER A 202 23.93 -17.70 12.08
N GLN A 203 23.25 -18.04 13.18
CA GLN A 203 22.67 -19.37 13.39
C GLN A 203 21.22 -19.47 12.89
N TRP A 204 20.63 -18.34 12.50
CA TRP A 204 19.25 -18.23 12.07
C TRP A 204 19.15 -18.07 10.56
N LYS A 205 18.17 -18.75 9.98
CA LYS A 205 17.77 -18.59 8.58
C LYS A 205 16.26 -18.44 8.49
N ALA A 206 15.81 -17.53 7.65
CA ALA A 206 14.41 -17.40 7.24
C ALA A 206 14.22 -18.13 5.93
N VAL A 207 13.21 -19.00 5.85
CA VAL A 207 12.82 -19.72 4.64
C VAL A 207 11.43 -19.23 4.22
N LEU A 208 11.38 -18.54 3.09
CA LEU A 208 10.18 -17.91 2.52
C LEU A 208 9.74 -18.67 1.26
N GLY A 209 8.46 -18.53 0.88
CA GLY A 209 7.90 -19.21 -0.30
C GLY A 209 7.88 -20.73 -0.22
N LEU A 210 8.06 -21.27 0.99
CA LEU A 210 8.07 -22.70 1.29
C LEU A 210 6.62 -23.19 1.43
N TYR A 211 6.30 -24.33 0.82
CA TYR A 211 5.01 -24.98 0.99
C TYR A 211 5.13 -26.21 1.91
N ASP A 212 6.13 -27.06 1.63
CA ASP A 212 6.35 -28.33 2.30
C ASP A 212 7.72 -28.30 3.01
N GLN A 213 7.75 -28.58 4.31
CA GLN A 213 9.02 -28.60 5.06
C GLN A 213 9.96 -29.74 4.65
N SER A 214 9.42 -30.80 4.05
CA SER A 214 10.21 -31.93 3.56
C SER A 214 10.88 -31.65 2.21
N ASP A 215 10.38 -30.67 1.45
CA ASP A 215 10.91 -30.29 0.14
C ASP A 215 11.31 -28.82 0.08
N MET A 216 12.58 -28.55 0.38
CA MET A 216 13.22 -27.24 0.26
C MET A 216 13.72 -26.93 -1.14
N THR A 217 13.55 -27.83 -2.13
CA THR A 217 14.08 -27.66 -3.49
C THR A 217 13.13 -26.93 -4.44
N GLN A 218 11.95 -26.57 -3.93
CA GLN A 218 10.92 -25.87 -4.70
C GLN A 218 11.46 -24.53 -5.25
N PRO A 219 11.18 -24.19 -6.53
CA PRO A 219 11.68 -22.95 -7.15
C PRO A 219 11.24 -21.67 -6.42
N SER A 220 10.10 -21.71 -5.73
CA SER A 220 9.58 -20.59 -4.93
C SER A 220 10.32 -20.39 -3.61
N THR A 221 11.07 -21.40 -3.14
CA THR A 221 11.72 -21.39 -1.82
C THR A 221 12.93 -20.49 -1.83
N VAL A 222 12.92 -19.47 -0.97
CA VAL A 222 14.02 -18.53 -0.80
C VAL A 222 14.54 -18.60 0.62
N VAL A 223 15.84 -18.87 0.77
CA VAL A 223 16.53 -18.84 2.07
C VAL A 223 17.25 -17.50 2.24
N ARG A 224 17.05 -16.86 3.39
CA ARG A 224 17.71 -15.60 3.77
C ARG A 224 18.38 -15.73 5.13
N ASN A 225 19.59 -15.17 5.22
CA ASN A 225 20.28 -15.01 6.48
C ASN A 225 19.68 -13.86 7.29
N ILE A 226 19.83 -13.93 8.61
CA ILE A 226 19.41 -12.87 9.51
C ILE A 226 20.62 -11.98 9.82
N ASN A 227 20.44 -10.66 9.74
CA ASN A 227 21.43 -9.66 10.11
C ASN A 227 21.24 -9.21 11.57
N GLN A 228 19.99 -9.02 11.99
CA GLN A 228 19.66 -8.48 13.31
C GLN A 228 18.42 -9.15 13.90
N ILE A 229 18.42 -9.31 15.23
CA ILE A 229 17.28 -9.77 16.01
C ILE A 229 16.99 -8.70 17.07
N VAL A 230 15.76 -8.19 17.10
CA VAL A 230 15.30 -7.16 18.04
C VAL A 230 14.16 -7.75 18.86
N ILE A 231 14.44 -8.04 20.14
CA ILE A 231 13.41 -8.49 21.08
C ILE A 231 12.76 -7.27 21.72
N ASN A 232 11.44 -7.30 21.92
CA ASN A 232 10.76 -6.27 22.70
C ASN A 232 11.40 -6.13 24.10
N PRO A 233 11.85 -4.94 24.51
CA PRO A 233 12.53 -4.74 25.80
C PRO A 233 11.65 -5.07 27.01
N HIS A 234 10.33 -5.11 26.85
CA HIS A 234 9.37 -5.46 27.90
C HIS A 234 9.02 -6.95 27.93
N TYR A 235 9.69 -7.80 27.14
CA TYR A 235 9.40 -9.24 27.12
C TYR A 235 9.66 -9.90 28.49
N MET A 236 8.60 -10.48 29.06
CA MET A 236 8.68 -11.20 30.33
C MET A 236 8.69 -12.71 30.11
N LYS A 237 9.85 -13.36 30.29
CA LYS A 237 10.02 -14.81 30.04
C LYS A 237 9.01 -15.70 30.79
N ARG A 238 8.64 -15.31 32.02
CA ARG A 238 7.76 -16.10 32.90
C ARG A 238 6.29 -16.00 32.51
N THR A 239 5.78 -14.79 32.29
CA THR A 239 4.37 -14.54 31.98
C THR A 239 4.07 -14.59 30.47
N LYS A 240 5.11 -14.48 29.63
CA LYS A 240 5.01 -14.27 28.18
C LYS A 240 4.38 -12.93 27.80
N ASP A 241 4.42 -11.94 28.68
CA ASP A 241 4.00 -10.59 28.32
C ASP A 241 4.97 -9.98 27.30
N SER A 242 4.42 -9.18 26.37
CA SER A 242 5.17 -8.53 25.28
C SER A 242 5.98 -9.51 24.41
N ASP A 243 5.38 -10.67 24.09
CA ASP A 243 6.02 -11.76 23.33
C ASP A 243 6.14 -11.49 21.82
N ILE A 244 6.88 -10.43 21.47
CA ILE A 244 7.11 -10.01 20.09
C ILE A 244 8.59 -9.70 19.86
N ALA A 245 9.09 -10.12 18.70
CA ALA A 245 10.43 -9.82 18.22
C ALA A 245 10.41 -9.55 16.71
N LEU A 246 11.34 -8.70 16.28
CA LEU A 246 11.62 -8.43 14.87
C LEU A 246 12.92 -9.10 14.45
N MET A 247 12.96 -9.62 13.23
CA MET A 247 14.19 -10.11 12.61
C MET A 247 14.41 -9.38 11.29
N HIS A 248 15.60 -8.81 11.11
CA HIS A 248 16.01 -8.11 9.90
C HIS A 248 16.79 -9.06 8.99
N LEU A 249 16.38 -9.17 7.73
CA LEU A 249 17.04 -9.99 6.72
C LEU A 249 18.35 -9.32 6.28
N GLN A 250 19.40 -10.11 6.04
CA GLN A 250 20.67 -9.60 5.51
C GLN A 250 20.54 -8.99 4.12
N TYR A 251 19.62 -9.52 3.31
CA TYR A 251 19.31 -9.03 1.97
C TYR A 251 17.81 -9.02 1.75
N LYS A 252 17.33 -7.99 1.05
CA LYS A 252 15.93 -7.86 0.64
C LYS A 252 15.44 -9.09 -0.12
N VAL A 253 14.18 -9.44 0.06
CA VAL A 253 13.48 -10.43 -0.76
C VAL A 253 12.76 -9.73 -1.90
N GLN A 254 12.74 -10.37 -3.06
CA GLN A 254 11.89 -9.94 -4.16
C GLN A 254 10.51 -10.55 -3.95
N TYR A 255 9.49 -9.74 -4.02
CA TYR A 255 8.12 -10.22 -3.89
C TYR A 255 7.72 -11.02 -5.13
N THR A 256 6.97 -12.10 -4.88
CA THR A 256 6.41 -12.99 -5.90
C THR A 256 5.03 -13.45 -5.44
N ASP A 257 4.33 -14.25 -6.23
CA ASP A 257 3.02 -14.77 -5.83
C ASP A 257 3.08 -15.65 -4.56
N CYS A 258 4.25 -16.21 -4.25
CA CYS A 258 4.48 -17.01 -3.04
C CYS A 258 5.08 -16.21 -1.87
N MET A 259 5.43 -14.93 -2.07
CA MET A 259 6.17 -14.11 -1.12
C MET A 259 5.67 -12.67 -1.15
N GLN A 260 4.80 -12.31 -0.21
CA GLN A 260 4.19 -10.99 -0.06
C GLN A 260 4.11 -10.63 1.42
N PRO A 261 4.17 -9.34 1.79
CA PRO A 261 4.07 -8.94 3.18
C PRO A 261 2.62 -9.00 3.70
N ILE A 262 2.43 -9.24 4.99
CA ILE A 262 1.15 -9.04 5.68
C ILE A 262 1.03 -7.60 6.19
N CYS A 263 -0.18 -7.07 6.22
CA CYS A 263 -0.44 -5.75 6.79
C CYS A 263 -0.35 -5.78 8.32
N LEU A 264 0.19 -4.71 8.88
CA LEU A 264 0.13 -4.46 10.32
C LEU A 264 -1.14 -3.69 10.67
N PRO A 265 -1.75 -3.95 11.83
CA PRO A 265 -2.88 -3.17 12.30
C PRO A 265 -2.46 -1.75 12.67
N GLU A 266 -3.44 -0.84 12.67
CA GLU A 266 -3.23 0.51 13.19
C GLU A 266 -2.98 0.49 14.70
N ARG A 267 -2.25 1.49 15.22
CA ARG A 267 -1.81 1.56 16.63
C ARG A 267 -2.95 1.35 17.64
N ASN A 268 -4.16 1.79 17.32
CA ASN A 268 -5.32 1.75 18.22
C ASN A 268 -6.46 0.88 17.67
N GLN A 269 -6.18 0.03 16.68
CA GLN A 269 -7.18 -0.87 16.13
C GLN A 269 -7.66 -1.87 17.20
N GLN A 270 -8.97 -1.97 17.36
CA GLN A 270 -9.58 -2.91 18.30
C GLN A 270 -10.09 -4.15 17.56
N PHE A 271 -9.76 -5.32 18.10
CA PHE A 271 -10.28 -6.60 17.62
C PHE A 271 -11.38 -7.07 18.57
N LEU A 272 -12.64 -6.91 18.15
CA LEU A 272 -13.78 -7.32 18.94
C LEU A 272 -13.87 -8.86 19.04
N PRO A 273 -14.34 -9.41 20.17
CA PRO A 273 -14.61 -10.84 20.27
C PRO A 273 -15.59 -11.32 19.20
N GLY A 274 -15.36 -12.52 18.67
CA GLY A 274 -16.23 -13.13 17.65
C GLY A 274 -15.82 -12.86 16.20
N ILE A 275 -14.73 -12.13 15.96
CA ILE A 275 -14.12 -12.00 14.63
C ILE A 275 -13.45 -13.32 14.25
N ASN A 276 -13.73 -13.80 13.04
CA ASN A 276 -13.09 -14.98 12.47
C ASN A 276 -11.68 -14.62 11.99
N CYS A 277 -10.67 -15.28 12.56
CA CYS A 277 -9.27 -15.17 12.16
C CYS A 277 -8.76 -16.54 11.67
N SER A 278 -7.71 -16.52 10.86
CA SER A 278 -7.04 -17.73 10.39
C SER A 278 -5.65 -17.84 10.96
N ILE A 279 -5.21 -19.08 11.21
CA ILE A 279 -3.87 -19.41 11.68
C ILE A 279 -3.28 -20.41 10.69
N ALA A 280 -2.04 -20.16 10.26
CA ALA A 280 -1.30 -21.01 9.35
C ALA A 280 0.09 -21.31 9.92
N GLY A 281 0.59 -22.53 9.69
CA GLY A 281 1.86 -23.00 10.22
C GLY A 281 2.11 -24.47 9.93
N TRP A 282 3.34 -24.92 10.24
CA TRP A 282 3.78 -26.31 10.11
C TRP A 282 3.98 -27.01 11.47
N GLY A 283 3.41 -26.44 12.54
CA GLY A 283 3.52 -27.02 13.88
C GLY A 283 2.74 -28.33 13.99
N SER A 284 3.21 -29.24 14.85
CA SER A 284 2.41 -30.42 15.22
C SER A 284 1.14 -29.97 15.94
N ILE A 285 0.01 -30.57 15.58
CA ILE A 285 -1.24 -30.53 16.36
C ILE A 285 -1.04 -31.30 17.66
#